data_AF-A0A9D4Q308-F1
#
_entry.id   AF-A0A9D4Q308-F1
#
_cell.length_a   1.000
_cell.length_b   1.000
_cell.length_c   1.000
_cell.angle_alpha   90.00
_cell.angle_beta   90.00
_cell.angle_gamma   90.00
#
_symmetry.space_group_name_H-M   'P 1'
#
loop_
_entity.id
_entity.type
_entity.pdbx_description
1 polymer ?
#
loop_
_entity_poly.entity_id
_entity_poly.type
_entity_poly.pdbx_seq_one_letter_code
_entity_poly.pdbx_strand_id
1 'polypeptide(L)'
;MPHEKIVLGIPLYARVYQLEDPSENGWGSRALGQAVLPFNKVCQILKEGSVTVMDKTAYAPYAYLGDVWISYENVESVVLKCLWADSVGLGGVMTYAIDMDDWEGKCDNNTKFPIHKAIWKTIG
;
A
#
# COMPACT_ATOMS: atom_id res chain seq x y z
N MET A 1 12.27 22.06 10.39
CA MET A 1 13.08 21.42 9.34
C MET A 1 12.58 21.97 8.01
N PRO A 2 13.43 22.45 7.09
CA PRO A 2 12.98 22.91 5.77
C PRO A 2 12.26 21.77 5.02
N HIS A 3 11.17 22.09 4.33
CA HIS A 3 10.30 21.08 3.71
C HIS A 3 11.07 20.28 2.64
N GLU A 4 11.92 20.96 1.87
CA GLU A 4 12.76 20.39 0.82
C GLU A 4 13.82 19.41 1.34
N LYS A 5 14.00 19.31 2.67
CA LYS A 5 14.87 18.32 3.32
C LYS A 5 14.11 17.13 3.91
N ILE A 6 12.78 17.16 3.87
CA ILE A 6 11.91 16.07 4.35
C ILE A 6 11.56 15.19 3.15
N VAL A 7 11.74 13.88 3.30
CA VAL A 7 11.39 12.88 2.28
C VAL A 7 10.30 11.98 2.85
N LEU A 8 9.17 11.90 2.13
CA LEU A 8 8.01 11.10 2.58
C LEU A 8 8.28 9.60 2.37
N GLY A 9 8.28 8.82 3.45
CA GLY A 9 8.39 7.37 3.37
C GLY A 9 7.09 6.69 2.96
N ILE A 10 7.15 5.80 1.97
CA ILE A 10 6.04 4.98 1.47
C ILE A 10 6.38 3.49 1.67
N PRO A 11 5.61 2.74 2.48
CA PRO A 11 5.84 1.31 2.69
C PRO A 11 5.35 0.50 1.48
N LEU A 12 6.19 -0.40 0.99
CA LEU A 12 5.87 -1.39 -0.04
C LEU A 12 5.56 -2.76 0.56
N TYR A 13 5.16 -2.77 1.83
CA TYR A 13 4.63 -3.92 2.54
C TYR A 13 3.22 -3.61 3.05
N ALA A 14 2.47 -4.67 3.30
CA ALA A 14 1.18 -4.61 3.97
C ALA A 14 1.31 -5.05 5.43
N ARG A 15 0.44 -4.51 6.27
CA ARG A 15 0.10 -5.11 7.56
C ARG A 15 -1.13 -5.98 7.38
N VAL A 16 -1.02 -7.22 7.80
CA VAL A 16 -2.09 -8.22 7.71
C VAL A 16 -2.53 -8.57 9.11
N TYR A 17 -3.83 -8.64 9.32
CA TYR A 17 -4.46 -8.91 10.60
C TYR A 17 -5.41 -10.09 10.47
N GLN A 18 -5.47 -10.91 11.50
CA GLN A 18 -6.53 -11.89 11.67
C GLN A 18 -7.64 -11.25 12.52
N LEU A 19 -8.80 -11.01 11.93
CA LEU A 19 -9.97 -10.46 12.59
C LEU A 19 -10.50 -11.44 13.64
N GLU A 20 -10.99 -10.90 14.75
CA GLU A 20 -11.72 -11.68 15.76
C GLU A 20 -13.11 -12.08 15.26
N ASP A 21 -13.78 -11.19 14.52
CA ASP A 21 -15.06 -11.43 13.85
C ASP A 21 -14.97 -10.99 12.37
N PRO A 22 -15.07 -11.92 11.40
CA PRO A 22 -15.06 -11.60 9.96
C PRO A 22 -16.17 -10.63 9.50
N SER A 23 -17.28 -10.56 10.25
CA SER A 23 -18.37 -9.63 9.95
C SER A 23 -18.02 -8.19 10.36
N GLU A 24 -17.09 -8.00 11.29
CA GLU A 24 -16.48 -6.72 11.64
C GLU A 24 -15.20 -6.51 10.83
N ASN A 25 -15.32 -6.03 9.60
CA ASN A 25 -14.20 -5.86 8.66
C ASN A 25 -13.84 -4.39 8.33
N GLY A 26 -14.35 -3.46 9.15
CA GLY A 26 -14.05 -2.03 9.04
C GLY A 26 -12.70 -1.66 9.64
N TRP A 27 -12.34 -0.38 9.47
CA TRP A 27 -11.22 0.21 10.19
C TRP A 27 -11.43 0.13 11.70
N GLY A 28 -10.40 -0.30 12.43
CA GLY A 28 -10.43 -0.40 13.90
C GLY A 28 -11.10 -1.67 14.44
N SER A 29 -11.51 -2.59 13.58
CA SER A 29 -11.99 -3.91 13.99
C SER A 29 -10.98 -4.67 14.85
N ARG A 30 -11.49 -5.50 15.75
CA ARG A 30 -10.66 -6.28 16.66
C ARG A 30 -9.92 -7.38 15.92
N ALA A 31 -8.65 -7.57 16.27
CA ALA A 31 -7.78 -8.56 15.67
C ALA A 31 -7.08 -9.42 16.72
N LEU A 32 -6.93 -10.71 16.41
CA LEU A 32 -6.28 -11.72 17.23
C LEU A 32 -4.76 -11.74 17.03
N GLY A 33 -4.29 -11.29 15.87
CA GLY A 33 -2.88 -11.30 15.51
C GLY A 33 -2.56 -10.43 14.32
N GLN A 34 -1.25 -10.22 14.09
CA GLN A 34 -0.74 -9.44 12.96
C GLN A 34 0.50 -10.08 12.34
N ALA A 35 0.68 -9.81 11.04
CA ALA A 35 1.86 -10.14 10.26
C ALA A 35 2.20 -8.99 9.29
N VAL A 36 3.39 -9.05 8.69
CA VAL A 36 3.82 -8.14 7.63
C VAL A 36 4.10 -8.96 6.39
N LEU A 37 3.53 -8.56 5.25
CA LEU A 37 3.77 -9.20 3.96
C LEU A 37 4.27 -8.17 2.94
N PRO A 38 5.23 -8.52 2.08
CA PRO A 38 5.62 -7.64 0.97
C PRO A 38 4.48 -7.52 -0.05
N PHE A 39 4.40 -6.38 -0.75
CA PHE A 39 3.33 -6.08 -1.71
C PHE A 39 3.21 -7.14 -2.82
N ASN A 40 4.33 -7.69 -3.30
CA ASN A 40 4.35 -8.76 -4.29
C ASN A 40 3.66 -10.08 -3.84
N LYS A 41 3.47 -10.29 -2.54
CA LYS A 41 2.67 -11.40 -2.00
C LYS A 41 1.22 -11.01 -1.79
N VAL A 42 0.99 -9.79 -1.33
CA VAL A 42 -0.35 -9.23 -1.09
C VAL A 42 -1.18 -9.27 -2.37
N CYS A 43 -0.60 -8.89 -3.51
CA CYS A 43 -1.34 -8.86 -4.77
C CYS A 43 -1.89 -10.23 -5.21
N GLN A 44 -1.32 -11.34 -4.76
CA GLN A 44 -1.88 -12.67 -5.03
C GLN A 44 -3.13 -12.91 -4.18
N ILE A 45 -3.09 -12.55 -2.90
CA ILE A 45 -4.26 -12.62 -2.00
C ILE A 45 -5.39 -11.73 -2.53
N LEU A 46 -5.05 -10.54 -3.04
CA LEU A 46 -6.05 -9.63 -3.62
C LEU A 46 -6.80 -10.25 -4.81
N LYS A 47 -6.13 -11.11 -5.60
CA LYS A 47 -6.74 -11.82 -6.75
C LYS A 47 -7.67 -12.97 -6.34
N GLU A 48 -7.60 -13.44 -5.10
CA GLU A 48 -8.43 -14.55 -4.60
C GLU A 48 -9.89 -14.13 -4.30
N GLY A 49 -10.27 -12.91 -4.65
CA GLY A 49 -11.64 -12.40 -4.49
C GLY A 49 -11.85 -11.57 -3.23
N SER A 50 -10.77 -11.00 -2.67
CA SER A 50 -10.87 -10.04 -1.56
C SER A 50 -11.74 -8.84 -1.93
N VAL A 51 -12.44 -8.28 -0.94
CA VAL A 51 -13.11 -6.99 -1.09
C VAL A 51 -12.09 -5.90 -0.77
N THR A 52 -11.87 -4.97 -1.70
CA THR A 52 -10.99 -3.82 -1.51
C THR A 52 -11.82 -2.57 -1.23
N VAL A 53 -11.44 -1.82 -0.20
CA VAL A 53 -12.06 -0.55 0.18
C VAL A 53 -10.99 0.54 0.18
N MET A 54 -11.25 1.64 -0.53
CA MET A 54 -10.42 2.84 -0.46
C MET A 54 -10.89 3.71 0.70
N ASP A 55 -10.05 3.86 1.71
CA ASP A 55 -10.32 4.78 2.81
C ASP A 55 -10.03 6.22 2.37
N LYS A 56 -11.07 7.07 2.35
CA LYS A 56 -10.98 8.46 1.87
C LYS A 56 -10.34 9.42 2.87
N THR A 57 -10.19 9.01 4.12
CA THR A 57 -9.54 9.80 5.17
C THR A 57 -8.03 9.53 5.18
N ALA A 58 -7.64 8.25 5.07
CA ALA A 58 -6.25 7.82 5.02
C ALA A 58 -5.62 7.93 3.62
N TYR A 59 -6.44 8.03 2.56
CA TYR A 59 -6.00 7.94 1.16
C TYR A 59 -5.14 6.69 0.91
N ALA A 60 -5.62 5.56 1.44
CA ALA A 60 -4.97 4.26 1.35
C ALA A 60 -6.02 3.15 1.30
N PRO A 61 -5.76 2.08 0.54
CA PRO A 61 -6.65 0.93 0.52
C PRO A 61 -6.47 0.05 1.76
N TYR A 62 -7.55 -0.63 2.12
CA TYR A 62 -7.47 -1.90 2.81
C TYR A 62 -8.29 -2.95 2.05
N ALA A 63 -7.99 -4.22 2.28
CA ALA A 63 -8.73 -5.33 1.71
C ALA A 63 -9.05 -6.36 2.77
N TYR A 64 -10.12 -7.12 2.58
CA TYR A 64 -10.48 -8.20 3.49
C TYR A 64 -11.05 -9.41 2.74
N LEU A 65 -10.82 -10.59 3.29
CA LEU A 65 -11.31 -11.88 2.81
C LEU A 65 -11.42 -12.85 3.99
N GLY A 66 -12.64 -13.24 4.35
CA GLY A 66 -12.87 -14.02 5.58
C GLY A 66 -12.39 -13.27 6.82
N ASP A 67 -11.58 -13.92 7.64
CA ASP A 67 -10.94 -13.32 8.82
C ASP A 67 -9.62 -12.58 8.49
N VAL A 68 -9.20 -12.51 7.23
CA VAL A 68 -7.97 -11.81 6.85
C VAL A 68 -8.29 -10.37 6.49
N TRP A 69 -7.60 -9.42 7.11
CA TRP A 69 -7.68 -7.98 6.83
C TRP A 69 -6.30 -7.43 6.51
N ILE A 70 -6.17 -6.60 5.48
CA ILE A 70 -4.91 -6.18 4.90
C ILE A 70 -4.92 -4.67 4.70
N SER A 71 -4.02 -3.92 5.36
CA SER A 71 -3.72 -2.53 5.03
C SER A 71 -2.44 -2.48 4.22
N TYR A 72 -2.48 -1.78 3.08
CA TYR A 72 -1.38 -1.76 2.11
C TYR A 72 -1.40 -0.48 1.27
N GLU A 73 -0.35 -0.29 0.46
CA GLU A 73 -0.31 0.74 -0.58
C GLU A 73 -0.58 0.11 -1.96
N ASN A 74 -1.31 0.81 -2.82
CA ASN A 74 -1.45 0.47 -4.23
C ASN A 74 -0.97 1.64 -5.12
N VAL A 75 -1.04 1.47 -6.44
CA VAL A 75 -0.64 2.53 -7.38
C VAL A 75 -1.39 3.84 -7.14
N GLU A 76 -2.69 3.77 -6.87
CA GLU A 76 -3.53 4.95 -6.63
C GLU A 76 -3.13 5.71 -5.37
N SER A 77 -2.99 5.02 -4.24
CA SER A 77 -2.60 5.64 -2.96
C SER A 77 -1.20 6.23 -2.99
N VAL A 78 -0.27 5.58 -3.72
CA VAL A 78 1.08 6.10 -3.91
C VAL A 78 1.08 7.36 -4.76
N VAL A 79 0.32 7.39 -5.87
CA VAL A 79 0.19 8.60 -6.70
C VAL A 79 -0.36 9.75 -5.87
N LEU A 80 -1.39 9.52 -5.06
CA LEU A 80 -1.97 10.55 -4.19
C LEU A 80 -0.95 11.08 -3.17
N LYS A 81 -0.16 10.21 -2.55
CA LYS A 81 0.91 10.60 -1.62
C LYS A 81 2.03 11.38 -2.30
N CYS A 82 2.43 10.98 -3.51
CA CYS A 82 3.41 11.71 -4.32
C CYS A 82 2.92 13.11 -4.68
N LEU A 83 1.69 13.23 -5.17
CA LEU A 83 1.08 14.53 -5.48
C LEU A 83 0.97 15.42 -4.24
N TRP A 84 0.62 14.85 -3.09
CA TRP A 84 0.59 15.59 -1.84
C TRP A 84 1.99 16.06 -1.42
N ALA A 85 3.00 15.20 -1.49
CA ALA A 85 4.38 15.53 -1.15
C ALA A 85 4.92 16.69 -2.00
N ASP A 86 4.66 16.66 -3.30
CA ASP A 86 4.99 17.75 -4.23
C ASP A 86 4.22 19.04 -3.88
N SER A 87 2.91 18.93 -3.61
CA SER A 87 2.05 20.09 -3.32
C SER A 87 2.46 20.89 -2.08
N VAL A 88 3.12 20.25 -1.10
CA VAL A 88 3.60 20.88 0.13
C VAL A 88 5.11 21.17 0.12
N GLY A 89 5.78 20.92 -1.01
CA GLY A 89 7.19 21.24 -1.23
C GLY A 89 8.16 20.30 -0.50
N LEU A 90 7.82 19.03 -0.32
CA LEU A 90 8.76 18.04 0.24
C LEU A 90 9.92 17.77 -0.72
N GLY A 91 11.06 17.31 -0.19
CA GLY A 91 12.24 16.96 -0.99
C GLY A 91 12.10 15.70 -1.85
N GLY A 92 10.98 14.98 -1.73
CA GLY A 92 10.66 13.80 -2.53
C GLY A 92 10.01 12.68 -1.70
N VAL A 93 10.06 11.46 -2.24
CA VAL A 93 9.56 10.25 -1.59
C VAL A 93 10.65 9.18 -1.50
N MET A 94 10.58 8.33 -0.47
CA MET A 94 11.42 7.17 -0.26
C MET A 94 10.52 5.93 -0.15
N THR A 95 10.95 4.79 -0.68
CA THR A 95 10.21 3.53 -0.58
C THR A 95 10.90 2.55 0.37
N TYR A 96 10.11 1.81 1.15
CA TYR A 96 10.62 0.72 1.98
C TYR A 96 9.84 -0.58 1.71
N ALA A 97 10.40 -1.59 1.06
CA ALA A 97 11.71 -1.63 0.39
C ALA A 97 11.57 -2.10 -1.05
N ILE A 98 12.62 -1.86 -1.85
CA ILE A 98 12.63 -2.09 -3.30
C ILE A 98 12.27 -3.53 -3.70
N ASP A 99 12.69 -4.51 -2.89
CA ASP A 99 12.44 -5.94 -3.08
C ASP A 99 11.00 -6.37 -2.76
N MET A 100 10.21 -5.49 -2.13
CA MET A 100 8.83 -5.76 -1.76
C MET A 100 7.83 -5.32 -2.83
N ASP A 101 8.24 -4.45 -3.76
CA ASP A 101 7.48 -4.19 -4.98
C ASP A 101 7.38 -5.45 -5.85
N ASP A 102 6.50 -5.45 -6.85
CA ASP A 102 6.39 -6.53 -7.82
C ASP A 102 7.52 -6.46 -8.86
N TRP A 103 8.74 -6.74 -8.43
CA TRP A 103 9.93 -6.74 -9.27
C TRP A 103 9.91 -7.84 -10.35
N GLU A 104 9.14 -8.91 -10.14
CA GLU A 104 8.96 -10.00 -11.10
C GLU A 104 7.84 -9.72 -12.12
N GLY A 105 6.89 -8.83 -11.80
CA GLY A 105 5.70 -8.58 -12.62
C GLY A 105 4.63 -9.68 -12.50
N LYS A 106 4.56 -10.38 -11.37
CA LYS A 106 3.61 -11.50 -11.14
C LYS A 106 2.20 -11.03 -10.73
N CYS A 107 2.04 -9.78 -10.32
CA CYS A 107 0.76 -9.21 -9.94
C CYS A 107 -0.15 -8.99 -11.15
N ASP A 108 0.38 -8.79 -12.35
CA ASP A 108 -0.43 -8.67 -13.58
C ASP A 108 0.17 -9.46 -14.77
N ASN A 109 1.21 -10.26 -14.52
CA ASN A 109 1.98 -11.00 -15.53
C ASN A 109 2.62 -10.09 -16.61
N ASN A 110 2.90 -8.82 -16.28
CA ASN A 110 3.39 -7.84 -17.25
C ASN A 110 4.29 -6.76 -16.64
N THR A 111 3.84 -6.10 -15.59
CA THR A 111 4.42 -4.85 -15.07
C THR A 111 5.39 -5.12 -13.94
N LYS A 112 6.69 -5.05 -14.23
CA LYS A 112 7.73 -5.00 -13.19
C LYS A 112 7.77 -3.64 -12.50
N PHE A 113 7.98 -3.62 -11.20
CA PHE A 113 8.08 -2.42 -10.35
C PHE A 113 6.94 -1.41 -10.56
N PRO A 114 5.66 -1.83 -10.46
CA PRO A 114 4.51 -0.97 -10.72
C PRO A 114 4.50 0.27 -9.82
N ILE A 115 4.87 0.14 -8.54
CA ILE A 115 4.85 1.26 -7.61
C ILE A 115 5.97 2.26 -7.92
N HIS A 116 7.20 1.81 -8.14
CA HIS A 116 8.31 2.72 -8.47
C HIS A 116 8.08 3.42 -9.82
N LYS A 117 7.51 2.72 -10.82
CA LYS A 117 7.11 3.34 -12.09
C LYS A 117 6.04 4.41 -11.90
N ALA A 118 5.10 4.21 -10.98
CA ALA A 118 4.09 5.21 -10.66
C ALA A 118 4.75 6.47 -10.06
N ILE A 119 5.63 6.29 -9.07
CA ILE A 119 6.38 7.41 -8.45
C ILE A 119 7.13 8.22 -9.51
N TRP A 120 7.93 7.56 -10.36
CA TRP A 120 8.69 8.23 -11.42
C TRP A 120 7.81 9.02 -12.38
N LYS A 121 6.64 8.49 -12.75
CA LYS A 121 5.71 9.20 -13.63
C LYS A 121 5.03 10.39 -12.97
N THR A 122 4.95 10.42 -11.63
CA THR A 122 4.24 11.48 -10.90
C THR A 122 5.14 12.65 -10.53
N ILE A 123 6.37 12.39 -10.07
CA ILE A 123 7.27 13.42 -9.52
C ILE A 123 8.72 13.32 -10.05
N GLY A 124 8.96 12.53 -11.09
CA GLY A 124 10.27 12.37 -11.74
C GLY A 124 10.49 13.28 -12.94
#